data_AF-B8DNP8-F1
#
_entry.id   AF-B8DNP8-F1
#
_cell.length_a   1.000
_cell.length_b   1.000
_cell.length_c   1.000
_cell.angle_alpha   90.00
_cell.angle_beta   90.00
_cell.angle_gamma   90.00
#
_symmetry.space_group_name_H-M   'P 1'
#
loop_
_entity.id
_entity.type
_entity.pdbx_description
1 polymer ?
#
loop_
_entity_poly.entity_id
_entity_poly.type
_entity_poly.pdbx_seq_one_letter_code
_entity_poly.pdbx_strand_id
1 'polypeptide(L)' 'MFGIGIQELLVVLVLVLLVFGANKLPEIGGGLGRAIRNFKRATSEPDEIDITPGKKNGKTDKDDKQA' A
#
# COMPACT_ATOMS: atom_id res chain seq x y z
N MET A 1 10.14 24.26 -23.78
CA MET A 1 10.90 25.15 -22.87
C MET A 1 11.70 24.41 -21.79
N PHE A 2 11.49 23.13 -21.53
CA PHE A 2 12.53 22.22 -21.03
C PHE A 2 12.34 20.89 -21.76
N GLY A 3 13.14 20.66 -22.81
CA GLY A 3 13.06 19.45 -23.63
C GLY A 3 13.78 18.29 -22.98
N ILE A 4 13.51 18.02 -21.70
CA ILE A 4 14.09 16.86 -21.02
C ILE A 4 13.39 15.63 -21.58
N GLY A 5 14.10 14.91 -22.44
CA GLY A 5 13.66 13.66 -23.01
C GLY A 5 13.76 12.52 -22.00
N ILE A 6 13.25 11.36 -22.41
CA ILE A 6 13.34 10.13 -21.63
C ILE A 6 14.82 9.75 -21.41
N GLN A 7 15.71 10.05 -22.37
CA GLN A 7 17.14 9.76 -22.23
C GLN A 7 17.79 10.54 -21.09
N GLU A 8 17.56 11.86 -21.01
CA GLU A 8 18.12 12.70 -19.94
C GLU A 8 17.59 12.27 -18.57
N LEU A 9 16.30 11.95 -18.47
CA LEU A 9 15.70 11.44 -17.24
C LEU A 9 16.34 10.11 -16.79
N LEU A 10 16.66 9.21 -17.74
CA LEU A 10 17.36 7.97 -17.43
C LEU A 10 18.79 8.21 -16.93
N VAL A 11 19.53 9.15 -17.52
CA VAL A 11 20.88 9.50 -17.06
C VAL A 11 20.84 10.03 -15.62
N VAL A 12 19.91 10.93 -15.32
CA VAL A 12 19.72 11.45 -13.96
C VAL A 12 19.31 10.33 -13.00
N LEU A 13 18.40 9.44 -13.42
CA LEU A 13 18.00 8.29 -12.62
C LEU A 13 19.21 7.41 -12.26
N VAL A 14 20.08 7.11 -13.23
CA VAL A 14 21.30 6.32 -13.00
C VAL A 14 22.24 7.02 -12.00
N LEU A 15 22.43 8.34 -12.12
CA LEU A 15 23.24 9.10 -11.15
C LEU A 15 22.65 9.05 -9.73
N VAL A 16 21.34 9.24 -9.60
CA VAL A 16 20.62 9.12 -8.32
C VAL A 16 20.79 7.71 -7.76
N LEU A 17 20.63 6.67 -8.59
CA LEU A 17 20.83 5.28 -8.19
C LEU A 17 22.26 4.97 -7.77
N LEU A 18 23.27 5.63 -8.35
CA LEU A 18 24.67 5.46 -7.97
C LEU A 18 24.96 6.13 -6.62
N VAL A 19 24.43 7.33 -6.39
CA VAL A 19 24.63 8.09 -5.14
C VAL A 19 23.85 7.47 -3.97
N PHE A 20 22.57 7.19 -4.16
CA PHE A 20 21.70 6.65 -3.11
C PHE A 20 21.73 5.12 -3.02
N GLY A 21 22.12 4.43 -4.09
CA GLY A 21 22.02 2.98 -4.24
C GLY A 21 20.66 2.52 -4.76
N ALA A 22 20.64 1.40 -5.50
CA ALA A 22 19.43 0.78 -6.03
C ALA A 22 18.41 0.36 -4.96
N ASN A 23 18.90 0.01 -3.77
CA ASN A 23 18.05 -0.46 -2.67
C ASN A 23 17.32 0.67 -1.93
N LYS A 24 17.76 1.93 -2.09
CA LYS A 24 17.20 3.06 -1.35
C LYS A 24 15.82 3.47 -1.86
N LEU A 25 15.58 3.33 -3.17
CA LEU A 25 14.29 3.64 -3.78
C LEU A 25 13.15 2.75 -3.24
N PRO A 26 13.27 1.40 -3.21
CA PRO A 26 12.26 0.54 -2.57
C PRO A 26 12.08 0.81 -1.08
N GLU A 27 13.16 1.10 -0.35
CA GLU A 27 13.12 1.37 1.10
C GLU A 27 12.24 2.58 1.42
N ILE A 28 12.50 3.70 0.73
CA ILE A 28 11.73 4.95 0.88
C ILE A 28 10.32 4.77 0.27
N GLY A 29 10.24 4.15 -0.91
CA GLY A 29 9.01 3.91 -1.64
C GLY A 29 8.02 3.02 -0.88
N GLY A 30 8.49 2.05 -0.10
CA GLY A 30 7.64 1.21 0.74
C GLY A 30 6.94 1.99 1.85
N GLY A 31 7.66 2.92 2.49
CA GLY A 31 7.08 3.82 3.51
C GLY A 31 6.05 4.77 2.90
N LEU A 32 6.43 5.48 1.84
CA LEU A 32 5.56 6.41 1.14
C LEU A 32 4.34 5.70 0.52
N GLY A 33 4.54 4.52 -0.07
CA GLY A 33 3.48 3.72 -0.69
C GLY A 33 2.44 3.25 0.33
N ARG A 34 2.85 2.86 1.54
CA ARG A 34 1.92 2.55 2.63
C ARG A 34 1.14 3.79 3.07
N ALA A 35 1.81 4.94 3.22
CA ALA A 35 1.16 6.19 3.57
C ALA A 35 0.09 6.60 2.52
N ILE A 36 0.45 6.56 1.23
CA ILE A 36 -0.47 6.84 0.12
C ILE A 36 -1.63 5.84 0.10
N ARG A 37 -1.36 4.54 0.32
CA ARG A 37 -2.40 3.50 0.35
C ARG A 37 -3.39 3.70 1.50
N ASN A 38 -2.90 4.02 2.70
CA ASN A 38 -3.73 4.31 3.86
C ASN A 38 -4.55 5.59 3.66
N PHE A 39 -3.93 6.63 3.09
CA PHE A 39 -4.63 7.86 2.71
C PHE A 39 -5.75 7.57 1.72
N LYS A 40 -5.46 6.81 0.65
CA LYS A 40 -6.48 6.38 -0.32
C LYS A 40 -7.62 5.60 0.32
N ARG A 41 -7.34 4.72 1.29
CA ARG A 41 -8.38 3.97 2.01
C ARG A 41 -9.26 4.90 2.83
N ALA A 42 -8.65 5.76 3.65
CA ALA A 42 -9.36 6.75 4.44
C ALA A 42 -10.20 7.72 3.60
N THR A 43 -9.79 8.02 2.36
CA THR A 43 -10.57 8.88 1.46
C THR A 43 -11.67 8.13 0.68
N SER A 44 -11.57 6.81 0.57
CA SER A 44 -12.49 5.99 -0.26
C SER A 44 -13.51 5.22 0.56
N GLU A 45 -13.19 4.90 1.82
CA GLU A 45 -14.13 4.28 2.76
C GLU A 45 -15.00 5.39 3.36
N PRO A 46 -16.32 5.42 3.11
CA PRO A 46 -17.22 6.28 3.89
C PRO A 46 -17.10 5.89 5.36
N ASP A 47 -17.25 6.86 6.27
CA ASP A 47 -17.16 6.67 7.73
C ASP A 47 -18.15 5.61 8.24
N GLU A 48 -17.81 4.33 8.12
CA GLU A 48 -18.49 3.26 8.82
C GLU A 48 -18.01 3.32 10.27
N ILE A 49 -18.69 4.15 11.05
CA ILE A 49 -18.77 3.95 12.49
C ILE A 49 -19.50 2.62 12.69
N ASP A 50 -18.76 1.51 12.67
CA ASP A 50 -19.27 0.20 13.07
C ASP A 50 -19.53 0.22 14.59
N ILE A 51 -20.68 0.74 14.96
CA ILE A 51 -21.28 0.60 16.30
C ILE A 51 -21.95 -0.78 16.45
N THR A 52 -21.30 -1.85 16.00
CA THR A 52 -21.72 -3.23 16.29
C THR A 52 -20.66 -3.90 17.16
N PRO A 53 -20.97 -4.42 18.36
CA PRO A 53 -20.05 -5.30 19.08
C PRO A 53 -20.02 -6.66 18.36
N GLY A 54 -19.27 -6.73 17.26
CA GLY A 54 -19.19 -7.86 16.34
C GLY A 54 -18.19 -8.95 16.76
N LYS A 55 -18.56 -9.71 17.80
CA LYS A 55 -18.35 -11.18 17.91
C LYS A 55 -16.91 -11.75 17.82
N LYS A 56 -16.16 -11.63 18.92
CA LYS A 56 -15.23 -12.70 19.37
C LYS A 56 -16.00 -13.74 20.19
N ASN A 57 -16.56 -14.77 19.56
CA ASN A 57 -16.94 -16.07 20.16
C ASN A 57 -17.53 -16.93 19.02
N GLY A 58 -16.92 -18.03 18.62
CA GLY A 58 -16.86 -19.25 19.43
C GLY A 58 -18.02 -20.17 19.02
N LYS A 59 -17.69 -21.27 18.33
CA LYS A 59 -18.52 -22.47 18.12
C LYS A 59 -19.82 -22.30 17.32
N THR A 60 -19.82 -22.82 16.10
CA THR A 60 -20.98 -23.59 15.62
C THR A 60 -20.46 -24.70 14.71
N ASP A 61 -20.00 -25.79 15.35
CA ASP A 61 -20.15 -27.14 14.80
C ASP A 61 -21.64 -27.33 14.50
N LYS A 62 -22.02 -27.42 13.22
CA LYS A 62 -23.34 -27.90 12.78
C LYS A 62 -23.32 -28.35 11.32
N ASP A 63 -22.28 -29.09 10.98
CA ASP A 63 -22.24 -30.07 9.90
C ASP A 63 -22.08 -31.39 10.69
N ASP A 64 -23.07 -32.27 10.88
CA ASP A 64 -23.85 -32.94 9.85
C ASP A 64 -25.11 -33.56 10.46
N LYS A 65 -26.23 -33.37 9.78
CA LYS A 65 -27.37 -34.29 9.84
C LYS A 65 -26.93 -35.62 9.24
N GLN A 66 -26.91 -36.70 10.03
CA GLN A 66 -27.03 -38.08 9.53
C GLN A 66 -27.24 -39.04 10.72
N ALA A 67 -28.32 -39.84 10.60
CA ALA A 67 -28.81 -40.92 11.50
C ALA A 67 -29.64 -40.51 12.73
#